data_AF-A0A7X7RHQ1-F1
#
_entry.id   AF-A0A7X7RHQ1-F1
#
_cell.length_a   1.000
_cell.length_b   1.000
_cell.length_c   1.000
_cell.angle_alpha   90.00
_cell.angle_beta   90.00
_cell.angle_gamma   90.00
#
_symmetry.space_group_name_H-M   'P 1'
#
loop_
_entity.id
_entity.type
_entity.pdbx_description
1 polymer ?
#
loop_
_entity_poly.entity_id
_entity_poly.type
_entity_poly.pdbx_seq_one_letter_code
_entity_poly.pdbx_strand_id
1 'polypeptide(L)'
;KCGVITSSYEIISGLMLEEDEFKAHKAELISQIMEILQRRASQEAEWLYSQFQTTGVFLTDLTEKLSRAINAAKVEISAFLTRNPRFISDELLLSHLPALFKQRFPERLQRLPVEYRQAIVAVELACRLVYTADSNNLENKLRLLLTAEEKAQL
;
A
#
# COMPACT_ATOMS: atom_id res chain seq x y z
N LYS A 1 9.11 -5.06 -6.44
CA LYS A 1 8.35 -4.46 -5.30
C LYS A 1 7.59 -5.52 -4.49
N CYS A 2 6.78 -6.38 -5.11
CA CYS A 2 6.00 -7.40 -4.40
C CYS A 2 6.81 -8.35 -3.49
N GLY A 3 8.03 -8.76 -3.87
CA GLY A 3 8.87 -9.60 -3.00
C GLY A 3 9.18 -9.00 -1.62
N VAL A 4 9.40 -7.67 -1.54
CA VAL A 4 9.62 -6.97 -0.26
C VAL A 4 8.33 -6.97 0.57
N ILE A 5 7.18 -6.80 -0.08
CA ILE A 5 5.87 -6.82 0.56
C ILE A 5 5.59 -8.23 1.12
N THR A 6 5.84 -9.28 0.34
CA THR A 6 5.67 -10.67 0.77
C THR A 6 6.52 -10.98 2.00
N SER A 7 7.80 -10.60 2.00
CA SER A 7 8.69 -10.80 3.16
C SER A 7 8.20 -10.03 4.40
N SER A 8 7.62 -8.85 4.21
CA SER A 8 7.01 -8.10 5.33
C SER A 8 5.83 -8.85 5.94
N TYR A 9 4.95 -9.41 5.12
CA TYR A 9 3.82 -10.21 5.61
C TYR A 9 4.25 -11.53 6.24
N GLU A 10 5.33 -12.14 5.76
CA GLU A 10 5.92 -13.33 6.38
C GLU A 10 6.38 -13.03 7.82
N ILE A 11 7.15 -11.96 8.02
CA ILE A 11 7.61 -11.54 9.35
C ILE A 11 6.43 -11.19 10.26
N ILE A 12 5.48 -10.39 9.77
CA ILE A 12 4.28 -10.03 10.54
C ILE A 12 3.49 -11.27 10.96
N SER A 13 3.32 -12.23 10.06
CA SER A 13 2.60 -13.47 10.35
C SER A 13 3.30 -14.30 11.42
N GLY A 14 4.63 -14.41 11.36
CA GLY A 14 5.42 -15.11 12.38
C GLY A 14 5.43 -14.42 13.75
N LEU A 15 5.23 -13.11 13.80
CA LEU A 15 5.08 -12.36 15.06
C LEU A 15 3.68 -12.48 15.66
N MET A 16 2.66 -12.64 14.82
CA MET A 16 1.26 -12.62 15.26
C MET A 16 0.70 -14.01 15.57
N LEU A 17 1.11 -15.04 14.82
CA LEU A 17 0.57 -16.39 14.89
C LEU A 17 1.55 -17.36 15.57
N GLU A 18 1.02 -18.27 16.36
CA GLU A 18 1.74 -19.46 16.78
C GLU A 18 1.91 -20.44 15.60
N GLU A 19 2.81 -21.41 15.74
CA GLU A 19 3.12 -22.38 14.68
C GLU A 19 1.88 -23.16 14.20
N ASP A 20 1.06 -23.66 15.12
CA ASP A 20 -0.13 -24.43 14.79
C ASP A 20 -1.24 -23.57 14.19
N GLU A 21 -1.39 -22.33 14.65
CA GLU A 21 -2.31 -21.34 14.07
C GLU A 21 -1.89 -21.01 12.62
N PHE A 22 -0.59 -20.81 12.39
CA PHE A 22 -0.05 -20.58 11.05
C PHE A 22 -0.31 -21.77 10.13
N LYS A 23 -0.04 -23.00 10.57
CA LYS A 23 -0.34 -24.21 9.78
C LYS A 23 -1.83 -24.32 9.44
N ALA A 24 -2.71 -24.03 10.40
CA ALA A 24 -4.15 -24.11 10.22
C ALA A 24 -4.69 -23.07 9.21
N HIS A 25 -4.11 -21.87 9.17
CA HIS A 25 -4.59 -20.77 8.33
C HIS A 25 -3.71 -20.46 7.12
N LYS A 26 -2.63 -21.22 6.90
CA LYS A 26 -1.62 -20.95 5.86
C LYS A 26 -2.21 -20.71 4.48
N ALA A 27 -3.12 -21.58 4.03
CA ALA A 27 -3.70 -21.49 2.69
C ALA A 27 -4.53 -20.22 2.50
N GLU A 28 -5.37 -19.88 3.49
CA GLU A 28 -6.18 -18.66 3.50
C GLU A 28 -5.30 -17.40 3.56
N LEU A 29 -4.30 -17.40 4.44
CA LEU A 29 -3.35 -16.31 4.61
C LEU A 29 -2.59 -16.02 3.30
N ILE A 30 -2.07 -17.06 2.63
CA ILE A 30 -1.37 -16.92 1.35
C ILE A 30 -2.31 -16.35 0.28
N SER A 31 -3.55 -16.86 0.19
CA SER A 31 -4.54 -16.34 -0.77
C SER A 31 -4.77 -14.84 -0.58
N GLN A 32 -5.01 -14.41 0.66
CA GLN A 32 -5.26 -13.00 0.96
C GLN A 32 -4.02 -12.11 0.72
N ILE A 33 -2.81 -12.61 1.00
CA ILE A 33 -1.57 -11.90 0.65
C ILE A 33 -1.48 -11.71 -0.86
N MET A 34 -1.80 -12.74 -1.66
CA MET A 34 -1.78 -12.65 -3.12
C MET A 34 -2.79 -11.63 -3.64
N GLU A 35 -3.99 -11.56 -3.07
CA GLU A 35 -4.99 -10.53 -3.40
C GLU A 35 -4.47 -9.12 -3.10
N ILE A 36 -3.80 -8.92 -1.95
CA ILE A 36 -3.19 -7.65 -1.62
C ILE A 36 -2.10 -7.29 -2.63
N LEU A 37 -1.22 -8.22 -2.98
CA LEU A 37 -0.16 -7.99 -3.96
C LEU A 37 -0.72 -7.63 -5.33
N GLN A 38 -1.77 -8.32 -5.78
CA GLN A 38 -2.45 -8.03 -7.03
C GLN A 38 -3.04 -6.62 -7.01
N ARG A 39 -3.78 -6.25 -5.96
CA ARG A 39 -4.36 -4.91 -5.81
C ARG A 39 -3.29 -3.83 -5.83
N ARG A 40 -2.17 -4.01 -5.13
CA ARG A 40 -1.05 -3.05 -5.11
C ARG A 40 -0.39 -2.92 -6.48
N ALA A 41 -0.19 -4.03 -7.18
CA ALA A 41 0.38 -4.03 -8.52
C ALA A 41 -0.53 -3.32 -9.52
N SER A 42 -1.85 -3.57 -9.46
CA SER A 42 -2.84 -2.88 -10.30
C SER A 42 -2.88 -1.39 -10.01
N GLN A 43 -2.91 -0.99 -8.73
CA GLN A 43 -2.91 0.42 -8.34
C GLN A 43 -1.68 1.17 -8.86
N GLU A 44 -0.49 0.57 -8.77
CA GLU A 44 0.73 1.16 -9.33
C GLU A 44 0.66 1.24 -10.87
N ALA A 45 0.21 0.19 -11.54
CA ALA A 45 0.08 0.18 -13.00
C ALA A 45 -0.90 1.25 -13.51
N GLU A 46 -2.06 1.39 -12.86
CA GLU A 46 -3.06 2.43 -13.15
C GLU A 46 -2.46 3.83 -12.98
N TRP A 47 -1.74 4.06 -11.88
CA TRP A 47 -1.06 5.33 -11.64
C TRP A 47 -0.03 5.64 -12.73
N LEU A 48 0.84 4.66 -13.04
CA LEU A 48 1.88 4.81 -14.06
C LEU A 48 1.29 5.13 -15.43
N TYR A 49 0.23 4.43 -15.82
CA TYR A 49 -0.41 4.63 -17.11
C TYR A 49 -1.11 5.99 -17.19
N SER A 50 -1.80 6.41 -16.12
CA SER A 50 -2.42 7.74 -16.05
C SER A 50 -1.38 8.86 -16.17
N GLN A 51 -0.22 8.71 -15.52
CA GLN A 51 0.87 9.68 -15.61
C GLN A 51 1.52 9.69 -17.00
N PHE A 52 1.73 8.53 -17.61
CA PHE A 52 2.26 8.44 -18.97
C PHE A 52 1.34 9.12 -19.98
N GLN A 53 0.03 8.89 -19.90
CA GLN A 53 -0.94 9.53 -20.79
C GLN A 53 -0.98 11.05 -20.67
N THR A 54 -0.63 11.59 -19.51
CA THR A 54 -0.71 13.03 -19.21
C THR A 54 0.60 13.74 -19.52
N THR A 55 1.73 13.08 -19.26
CA THR A 55 3.05 13.72 -19.29
C THR A 55 3.96 13.23 -20.41
N GLY A 56 3.65 12.07 -21.00
CA GLY A 56 4.52 11.39 -21.97
C GLY A 56 5.81 10.80 -21.39
N VAL A 57 6.04 10.92 -20.08
CA VAL A 57 7.27 10.43 -19.40
C VAL A 57 7.29 8.91 -19.37
N PHE A 58 8.42 8.29 -19.71
CA PHE A 58 8.55 6.84 -19.74
C PHE A 58 8.20 6.16 -18.41
N LEU A 59 7.54 5.00 -18.50
CA LEU A 59 7.09 4.24 -17.32
C LEU A 59 8.23 3.85 -16.37
N THR A 60 9.43 3.62 -16.90
CA THR A 60 10.65 3.34 -16.12
C THR A 60 11.05 4.52 -15.24
N ASP A 61 10.94 5.75 -15.76
CA ASP A 61 11.23 6.95 -14.97
C ASP A 61 10.12 7.26 -13.98
N LEU A 62 8.86 7.00 -14.37
CA LEU A 62 7.71 7.18 -13.50
C LEU A 62 7.72 6.21 -12.31
N THR A 63 8.07 4.93 -12.49
CA THR A 63 8.13 3.98 -11.36
C THR A 63 9.24 4.35 -10.36
N GLU A 64 10.36 4.87 -10.86
CA GLU A 64 11.46 5.40 -10.05
C GLU A 64 11.05 6.66 -9.28
N LYS A 65 10.39 7.61 -9.95
CA LYS A 65 9.83 8.81 -9.31
C LYS A 65 8.80 8.46 -8.24
N LEU A 66 7.88 7.53 -8.54
CA LEU A 66 6.88 7.06 -7.61
C LEU A 66 7.50 6.43 -6.37
N SER A 67 8.50 5.55 -6.56
CA SER A 67 9.23 4.93 -5.45
C SER A 67 9.93 5.97 -4.56
N ARG A 68 10.54 7.00 -5.16
CA ARG A 68 11.13 8.11 -4.40
C ARG A 68 10.07 8.91 -3.63
N ALA A 69 8.94 9.21 -4.25
CA ALA A 69 7.84 9.94 -3.61
C ALA A 69 7.25 9.17 -2.42
N ILE A 70 6.97 7.87 -2.58
CA ILE A 70 6.47 7.02 -1.49
C ILE A 70 7.49 6.94 -0.36
N ASN A 71 8.78 6.77 -0.67
CA ASN A 71 9.82 6.69 0.36
C ASN A 71 9.99 8.02 1.11
N ALA A 72 9.96 9.16 0.41
CA ALA A 72 10.02 10.48 1.04
C ALA A 72 8.82 10.70 1.97
N ALA A 73 7.60 10.46 1.48
CA ALA A 73 6.39 10.54 2.29
C ALA A 73 6.45 9.61 3.52
N LYS A 74 6.93 8.37 3.34
CA LYS A 74 7.10 7.41 4.45
C LYS A 74 8.03 7.94 5.54
N VAL A 75 9.14 8.59 5.16
CA VAL A 75 10.11 9.18 6.12
C VAL A 75 9.46 10.32 6.89
N GLU A 76 8.80 11.25 6.20
CA GLU A 76 8.12 12.39 6.83
C GLU A 76 7.00 11.94 7.78
N ILE A 77 6.16 11.01 7.31
CA ILE A 77 5.07 10.44 8.11
C ILE A 77 5.64 9.68 9.31
N SER A 78 6.71 8.89 9.15
CA SER A 78 7.35 8.20 10.28
C SER A 78 7.82 9.20 11.34
N ALA A 79 8.51 10.26 10.94
CA ALA A 79 8.95 11.30 11.87
C ALA A 79 7.78 11.99 12.57
N PHE A 80 6.64 12.16 11.89
CA PHE A 80 5.42 12.69 12.49
C PHE A 80 4.80 11.71 13.50
N LEU A 81 4.68 10.42 13.17
CA LEU A 81 4.09 9.39 14.02
C LEU A 81 4.91 9.16 15.30
N THR A 82 6.25 9.21 15.23
CA THR A 82 7.10 9.13 16.43
C THR A 82 6.78 10.22 17.44
N ARG A 83 6.48 11.44 16.97
CA ARG A 83 6.07 12.57 17.82
C ARG A 83 4.60 12.53 18.22
N ASN A 84 3.77 11.81 17.47
CA ASN A 84 2.33 11.74 17.68
C ASN A 84 1.80 10.29 17.61
N PRO A 85 2.15 9.41 18.57
CA PRO A 85 1.77 7.99 18.51
C PRO A 85 0.25 7.75 18.47
N ARG A 86 -0.56 8.71 18.93
CA ARG A 86 -2.04 8.67 18.91
C ARG A 86 -2.66 8.48 17.52
N PHE A 87 -1.90 8.72 16.44
CA PHE A 87 -2.36 8.49 15.06
C PHE A 87 -2.16 7.04 14.59
N ILE A 88 -1.49 6.20 15.37
CA ILE A 88 -1.36 4.76 15.11
C ILE A 88 -2.58 4.08 15.73
N SER A 89 -3.59 3.80 14.91
CA SER A 89 -4.81 3.10 15.34
C SER A 89 -4.83 1.65 14.88
N ASP A 90 -5.50 0.79 15.66
CA ASP A 90 -5.68 -0.62 15.33
C ASP A 90 -6.45 -0.80 14.03
N GLU A 91 -7.47 0.02 13.76
CA GLU A 91 -8.22 -0.03 12.51
C GLU A 91 -7.32 0.26 11.29
N LEU A 92 -6.38 1.20 11.42
CA LEU A 92 -5.44 1.52 10.34
C LEU A 92 -4.42 0.39 10.13
N LEU A 93 -3.91 -0.19 11.22
CA LEU A 93 -3.05 -1.38 11.17
C LEU A 93 -3.78 -2.55 10.47
N LEU A 94 -4.98 -2.90 10.93
CA LEU A 94 -5.77 -3.99 10.38
C LEU A 94 -6.14 -3.77 8.91
N SER A 95 -6.33 -2.52 8.47
CA SER A 95 -6.59 -2.21 7.06
C SER A 95 -5.42 -2.55 6.12
N HIS A 96 -4.20 -2.63 6.66
CA HIS A 96 -3.00 -3.02 5.93
C HIS A 96 -2.77 -4.54 5.91
N LEU A 97 -3.29 -5.25 6.91
CA LEU A 97 -3.08 -6.68 7.09
C LEU A 97 -4.08 -7.53 6.29
N PRO A 98 -3.76 -8.80 5.99
CA PRO A 98 -4.74 -9.78 5.54
C PRO A 98 -6.01 -9.78 6.42
N ALA A 99 -7.18 -9.88 5.78
CA ALA A 99 -8.48 -9.85 6.45
C ALA A 99 -8.60 -10.89 7.58
N LEU A 100 -7.90 -12.02 7.46
CA LEU A 100 -7.75 -13.05 8.48
C LEU A 100 -7.41 -12.45 9.85
N PHE A 101 -6.46 -11.51 9.92
CA PHE A 101 -6.04 -10.90 11.18
C PHE A 101 -7.16 -10.08 11.81
N LYS A 102 -7.90 -9.31 11.01
CA LYS A 102 -9.06 -8.54 11.52
C LYS A 102 -10.18 -9.45 12.00
N GLN A 103 -10.39 -10.57 11.32
CA GLN A 103 -11.53 -11.47 11.58
C GLN A 103 -11.28 -12.43 12.75
N ARG A 104 -10.05 -12.90 12.94
CA ARG A 104 -9.73 -13.98 13.90
C ARG A 104 -8.72 -13.62 14.97
N PHE A 105 -7.87 -12.63 14.72
CA PHE A 105 -6.72 -12.30 15.57
C PHE A 105 -6.55 -10.79 15.83
N PRO A 106 -7.62 -9.97 16.00
CA PRO A 106 -7.47 -8.52 16.11
C PRO A 106 -6.63 -8.12 17.33
N GLU A 107 -6.73 -8.87 18.43
CA GLU A 107 -5.97 -8.66 19.65
C GLU A 107 -4.48 -8.98 19.50
N ARG A 108 -4.06 -9.70 18.44
CA ARG A 108 -2.65 -10.03 18.21
C ARG A 108 -1.82 -8.84 17.73
N LEU A 109 -2.45 -7.70 17.39
CA LEU A 109 -1.72 -6.47 17.08
C LEU A 109 -0.76 -6.05 18.20
N GLN A 110 -1.07 -6.37 19.46
CA GLN A 110 -0.20 -6.06 20.60
C GLN A 110 1.11 -6.85 20.60
N ARG A 111 1.20 -7.95 19.85
CA ARG A 111 2.45 -8.72 19.68
C ARG A 111 3.43 -8.03 18.74
N LEU A 112 2.95 -7.12 17.90
CA LEU A 112 3.82 -6.37 17.00
C LEU A 112 4.62 -5.32 17.79
N PRO A 113 5.96 -5.28 17.61
CA PRO A 113 6.78 -4.21 18.17
C PRO A 113 6.26 -2.84 17.72
N VAL A 114 6.46 -1.83 18.55
CA VAL A 114 5.95 -0.46 18.30
C VAL A 114 6.47 0.07 16.97
N GLU A 115 7.72 -0.22 16.65
CA GLU A 115 8.41 0.19 15.43
C GLU A 115 7.75 -0.42 14.18
N TYR A 116 7.28 -1.67 14.28
CA TYR A 116 6.57 -2.35 13.20
C TYR A 116 5.18 -1.74 12.99
N ARG A 117 4.44 -1.47 14.08
CA ARG A 117 3.16 -0.78 14.00
C ARG A 117 3.30 0.60 13.37
N GLN A 118 4.32 1.35 13.77
CA GLN A 118 4.63 2.64 13.16
C GLN A 118 4.98 2.49 11.66
N ALA A 119 5.83 1.53 11.30
CA ALA A 119 6.24 1.32 9.91
C ALA A 119 5.07 0.94 9.00
N ILE A 120 4.17 0.07 9.47
CA ILE A 120 2.94 -0.33 8.78
C ILE A 120 2.06 0.90 8.51
N VAL A 121 1.78 1.70 9.55
CA VAL A 121 0.97 2.91 9.40
C VAL A 121 1.63 3.92 8.48
N ALA A 122 2.95 4.11 8.60
CA ALA A 122 3.69 5.05 7.77
C ALA A 122 3.64 4.68 6.28
N VAL A 123 3.85 3.40 5.94
CA VAL A 123 3.80 2.97 4.53
C VAL A 123 2.38 2.99 3.98
N GLU A 124 1.38 2.62 4.80
CA GLU A 124 -0.02 2.66 4.39
C GLU A 124 -0.46 4.10 4.06
N LEU A 125 -0.16 5.05 4.94
CA LEU A 125 -0.49 6.46 4.73
C LEU A 125 0.32 7.08 3.59
N ALA A 126 1.61 6.73 3.45
CA ALA A 126 2.44 7.21 2.34
C ALA A 126 1.87 6.77 0.99
N CYS A 127 1.49 5.49 0.85
CA CYS A 127 0.85 4.98 -0.36
C CYS A 127 -0.47 5.71 -0.64
N ARG A 128 -1.35 5.85 0.37
CA ARG A 128 -2.61 6.59 0.20
C ARG A 128 -2.36 8.03 -0.25
N LEU A 129 -1.44 8.73 0.40
CA LEU A 129 -1.11 10.12 0.07
C LEU A 129 -0.64 10.25 -1.38
N VAL A 130 0.34 9.44 -1.80
CA VAL A 130 0.94 9.57 -3.13
C VAL A 130 -0.03 9.14 -4.23
N TYR A 131 -0.75 8.03 -4.05
CA TYR A 131 -1.73 7.58 -5.04
C TYR A 131 -2.96 8.49 -5.11
N THR A 132 -3.40 9.08 -3.99
CA THR A 132 -4.58 9.97 -3.97
C THR A 132 -4.26 11.39 -4.46
N ALA A 133 -3.09 11.95 -4.14
CA ALA A 133 -2.70 13.29 -4.57
C ALA A 133 -2.78 13.44 -6.10
N ASP A 134 -2.47 12.36 -6.84
CA ASP A 134 -2.54 12.34 -8.29
C ASP A 134 -3.94 12.03 -8.85
N SER A 135 -4.73 11.22 -8.14
CA SER A 135 -6.14 10.97 -8.50
C SER A 135 -7.03 12.21 -8.40
N ASN A 136 -6.56 13.27 -7.73
CA ASN A 136 -7.25 14.55 -7.65
C ASN A 136 -6.97 15.48 -8.84
N ASN A 137 -6.15 15.06 -9.82
CA ASN A 137 -6.00 15.80 -11.05
C ASN A 137 -7.28 15.68 -11.90
N LEU A 138 -8.06 16.77 -11.96
CA LEU A 138 -9.30 16.85 -12.73
C LEU A 138 -9.06 16.55 -14.22
N GLU A 139 -7.93 16.96 -14.77
CA GLU A 139 -7.54 16.70 -16.14
C GLU A 139 -7.44 15.19 -16.43
N ASN A 140 -6.91 14.41 -15.48
CA ASN A 140 -6.80 12.95 -15.61
C ASN A 140 -8.17 12.29 -15.59
N LYS A 141 -9.09 12.75 -14.72
CA LYS A 141 -10.47 12.26 -14.69
C LYS A 141 -11.19 12.57 -16.01
N LEU A 142 -11.01 13.79 -16.54
CA LEU A 142 -11.61 14.20 -17.81
C LEU A 142 -11.02 13.40 -18.97
N ARG A 143 -9.69 13.22 -19.04
CA ARG A 143 -9.04 12.40 -20.07
C ARG A 143 -9.55 10.96 -20.10
N LEU A 144 -9.87 10.36 -18.95
CA LEU A 144 -10.41 8.99 -18.91
C LEU A 144 -11.82 8.87 -19.52
N LEU A 145 -12.58 9.97 -19.55
CA LEU A 145 -13.92 10.02 -20.15
C LEU A 145 -13.91 10.30 -21.66
N LEU A 146 -12.78 10.79 -22.18
CA LEU A 146 -12.61 11.07 -23.62
C LEU A 146 -12.39 9.79 -24.41
N THR A 147 -13.01 9.73 -25.59
CA THR A 147 -12.78 8.72 -26.62
C THR A 147 -11.35 8.81 -27.17
N ALA A 148 -10.91 7.77 -27.87
CA ALA A 148 -9.58 7.76 -28.50
C ALA A 148 -9.41 8.88 -29.53
N GLU A 149 -10.48 9.26 -30.24
CA GLU A 149 -10.48 10.33 -31.24
C GLU A 149 -10.39 11.71 -30.58
N GLU A 150 -11.10 11.93 -29.48
CA GLU A 150 -11.06 13.19 -28.72
C GLU A 150 -9.70 13.40 -28.04
N LYS A 151 -9.05 12.32 -27.57
CA LYS A 151 -7.68 12.38 -27.00
C LYS A 151 -6.63 12.79 -28.02
N ALA A 152 -6.83 12.47 -29.30
CA ALA A 152 -5.88 12.78 -30.37
C ALA A 152 -5.93 14.23 -30.85
N GLN A 153 -6.94 15.01 -30.41
CA GLN A 153 -7.14 16.42 -30.77
C GLN A 153 -6.68 17.41 -29.68
N LEU A 154 -6.24 16.90 -28.53
CA LEU A 154 -5.60 17.66 -27.44
C LEU A 154 -4.07 17.64 -27.62
#